data_AF-A0A257P0G6-F1
#
_entry.id   AF-A0A257P0G6-F1
#
_cell.length_a   1.000
_cell.length_b   1.000
_cell.length_c   1.000
_cell.angle_alpha   90.00
_cell.angle_beta   90.00
_cell.angle_gamma   90.00
#
_symmetry.space_group_name_H-M   'P 1'
#
loop_
_entity.id
_entity.type
_entity.pdbx_description
1 polymer ?
#
loop_
_entity_poly.entity_id
_entity_poly.type
_entity_poly.pdbx_seq_one_letter_code
_entity_poly.pdbx_strand_id
1 'polypeptide(L)'
;TVSTSRLSPTILLSSFLARKMPAVWKPLTPKRFAWSLGAFFIALCLIFFNPTTFAEWVNGITGRHVLPETSNFMSYWIPALVFVCIAFMWLESVLGFCMGCKIHWFLVKIGVLKEACEACNNLDWDAIAKRQQARKPTAKDVADIK
;
A
#
# COMPACT_ATOMS: atom_id res chain seq x y z
N THR A 1 17.78 -16.35 4.52
CA THR A 1 17.44 -15.94 3.13
C THR A 1 16.95 -17.14 2.37
N VAL A 2 15.71 -17.13 1.89
CA VAL A 2 15.10 -18.28 1.24
C VAL A 2 15.56 -18.31 -0.23
N SER A 3 16.27 -19.35 -0.65
CA SER A 3 16.87 -19.44 -2.00
C SER A 3 15.81 -19.45 -3.12
N THR A 4 14.63 -20.00 -2.82
CA THR A 4 13.51 -20.13 -3.76
C THR A 4 12.90 -18.80 -4.17
N SER A 5 13.11 -17.72 -3.40
CA SER A 5 12.59 -16.39 -3.77
C SER A 5 13.17 -15.88 -5.10
N ARG A 6 14.37 -16.31 -5.50
CA ARG A 6 14.99 -15.86 -6.76
C ARG A 6 14.31 -16.42 -8.01
N LEU A 7 13.52 -17.48 -7.88
CA LEU A 7 12.79 -18.11 -8.98
C LEU A 7 11.41 -17.48 -9.22
N SER A 8 10.97 -16.53 -8.39
CA SER A 8 9.68 -15.90 -8.58
C SER A 8 9.68 -15.05 -9.87
N PRO A 9 8.73 -15.26 -10.80
CA PRO A 9 8.67 -14.52 -12.06
C PRO A 9 8.54 -13.00 -11.85
N THR A 10 7.89 -12.58 -10.77
CA THR A 10 7.80 -11.16 -10.38
C THR A 10 9.12 -10.56 -9.90
N ILE A 11 10.00 -11.35 -9.27
CA ILE A 11 11.33 -10.90 -8.84
C ILE A 11 12.26 -10.75 -10.05
N LEU A 12 12.16 -11.66 -11.02
CA LEU A 12 12.91 -11.55 -12.27
C LEU A 12 12.48 -10.32 -13.08
N LEU A 13 11.18 -10.10 -13.22
CA LEU A 13 10.64 -8.94 -13.95
C LEU A 13 11.03 -7.63 -13.28
N SER A 14 10.88 -7.52 -11.95
CA SER A 14 11.28 -6.31 -11.21
C SER A 14 12.80 -6.08 -11.27
N SER A 15 13.61 -7.14 -11.22
CA SER A 15 15.07 -7.02 -11.39
C SER A 15 15.46 -6.55 -12.79
N PHE A 16 14.72 -6.96 -13.82
CA PHE A 16 14.92 -6.47 -15.19
C PHE A 16 14.57 -4.99 -15.32
N LEU A 17 13.42 -4.56 -14.80
CA LEU A 17 12.99 -3.16 -14.81
C LEU A 17 13.92 -2.25 -13.99
N ALA A 18 14.43 -2.74 -12.86
CA ALA A 18 15.27 -1.97 -11.94
C ALA A 18 16.77 -1.99 -12.28
N ARG A 19 17.20 -2.66 -13.36
CA ARG A 19 18.62 -2.92 -13.67
C ARG A 19 19.49 -1.65 -13.73
N LYS A 20 18.92 -0.49 -14.08
CA LYS A 20 19.66 0.79 -14.18
C LYS A 20 19.47 1.73 -12.98
N MET A 21 18.73 1.30 -11.94
CA MET A 21 18.47 2.11 -10.75
C MET A 21 19.37 1.69 -9.59
N PRO A 22 19.98 2.64 -8.84
CA PRO A 22 20.76 2.30 -7.66
C PRO A 22 19.86 1.72 -6.56
N ALA A 23 20.35 0.68 -5.89
CA ALA A 23 19.62 0.05 -4.79
C ALA A 23 19.60 0.95 -3.56
N VAL A 24 18.41 1.42 -3.17
CA VAL A 24 18.19 2.18 -1.93
C VAL A 24 17.57 1.24 -0.90
N TRP A 25 18.34 0.92 0.13
CA TRP A 25 17.90 0.02 1.20
C TRP A 25 16.99 0.76 2.17
N LYS A 26 15.75 0.29 2.27
CA LYS A 26 14.75 0.75 3.25
C LYS A 26 14.36 -0.40 4.17
N PRO A 27 14.05 -0.13 5.45
CA PRO A 27 13.65 -1.18 6.40
C PRO A 27 12.37 -1.88 5.94
N LEU A 28 12.32 -3.21 6.11
CA LEU A 28 11.25 -4.06 5.58
C LEU A 28 10.00 -4.07 6.48
N THR A 29 10.16 -3.84 7.77
CA THR A 29 9.09 -3.91 8.78
C THR A 29 7.91 -2.95 8.54
N PRO A 30 8.09 -1.64 8.25
CA PRO A 30 6.97 -0.75 7.95
C PRO A 30 6.22 -1.15 6.67
N LYS A 31 6.91 -1.76 5.70
CA LYS A 31 6.30 -2.24 4.46
C LYS A 31 5.42 -3.47 4.69
N ARG A 32 5.85 -4.39 5.57
CA ARG A 32 5.04 -5.54 5.98
C ARG A 32 3.75 -5.09 6.70
N PHE A 33 3.83 -4.01 7.48
CA PHE A 33 2.64 -3.44 8.11
C PHE A 33 1.65 -2.90 7.06
N ALA A 34 2.12 -2.15 6.07
CA ALA A 34 1.27 -1.71 4.95
C ALA A 34 0.63 -2.89 4.19
N TRP A 35 1.39 -3.97 3.96
CA TRP A 35 0.85 -5.20 3.36
C TRP A 35 -0.20 -5.89 4.22
N SER A 36 -0.05 -5.89 5.55
CA SER A 36 -1.08 -6.45 6.45
C SER A 36 -2.39 -5.66 6.43
N LEU A 37 -2.33 -4.32 6.31
CA LEU A 37 -3.52 -3.50 6.15
C LEU A 37 -4.22 -3.80 4.81
N GLY A 38 -3.46 -3.93 3.72
CA GLY A 38 -4.02 -4.33 2.43
C GLY A 38 -4.68 -5.72 2.48
N ALA A 39 -4.00 -6.70 3.09
CA ALA A 39 -4.55 -8.05 3.26
C ALA A 39 -5.84 -8.05 4.09
N PHE A 40 -5.90 -7.22 5.14
CA PHE A 40 -7.11 -7.05 5.95
C PHE A 40 -8.28 -6.49 5.13
N PHE A 41 -8.07 -5.44 4.34
CA PHE A 41 -9.13 -4.89 3.49
C PHE A 41 -9.60 -5.88 2.42
N ILE A 42 -8.69 -6.63 1.80
CA ILE A 42 -9.04 -7.68 0.83
C ILE A 42 -9.88 -8.77 1.50
N ALA A 43 -9.50 -9.22 2.70
CA ALA A 43 -10.26 -10.22 3.44
C ALA A 43 -11.69 -9.73 3.76
N LEU A 44 -11.84 -8.48 4.21
CA LEU A 44 -13.15 -7.88 4.42
C LEU A 44 -13.97 -7.86 3.12
N CYS A 45 -13.39 -7.41 2.01
CA CYS A 45 -14.08 -7.40 0.71
C CYS A 45 -14.54 -8.80 0.30
N LEU A 46 -13.72 -9.83 0.50
CA LEU A 46 -14.09 -11.21 0.14
C LEU A 46 -15.23 -11.76 1.01
N ILE A 47 -15.22 -11.48 2.32
CA ILE A 47 -16.29 -11.89 3.24
C ILE A 47 -17.63 -11.26 2.83
N PHE A 48 -17.62 -9.98 2.45
CA PHE A 48 -18.83 -9.26 2.09
C PHE A 48 -19.30 -9.50 0.64
N PHE A 49 -18.38 -9.76 -0.30
CA PHE A 49 -18.75 -10.08 -1.68
C PHE A 49 -19.23 -11.53 -1.84
N ASN A 50 -18.82 -12.43 -0.95
CA ASN A 50 -19.27 -13.81 -0.98
C ASN A 50 -19.77 -14.26 0.40
N PRO A 51 -20.87 -13.68 0.89
CA PRO A 51 -21.36 -13.93 2.25
C PRO A 51 -21.89 -15.36 2.40
N THR A 52 -22.37 -15.99 1.32
CA THR A 52 -22.86 -17.37 1.35
C THR A 52 -21.72 -18.38 1.53
N THR A 53 -20.62 -18.26 0.80
CA THR A 53 -19.45 -19.15 1.00
C THR A 53 -18.83 -18.96 2.38
N PHE A 54 -18.80 -17.73 2.90
CA PHE A 54 -18.34 -17.47 4.26
C PHE A 54 -19.29 -18.07 5.30
N ALA A 55 -20.60 -17.90 5.14
CA ALA A 55 -21.61 -18.48 6.02
C ALA A 55 -21.54 -20.00 6.05
N GLU A 56 -21.40 -20.66 4.90
CA GLU A 56 -21.24 -22.11 4.78
C GLU A 56 -19.97 -22.60 5.48
N TRP A 57 -18.85 -21.89 5.30
CA TRP A 57 -17.60 -22.20 5.99
C TRP A 57 -17.72 -22.08 7.52
N VAL A 58 -18.33 -21.01 8.02
CA VAL A 58 -18.55 -20.79 9.46
C VAL A 58 -19.53 -21.83 10.03
N ASN A 59 -20.63 -22.11 9.33
CA ASN A 59 -21.63 -23.10 9.76
C ASN A 59 -21.03 -24.52 9.75
N GLY A 60 -20.18 -24.84 8.78
CA GLY A 60 -19.44 -26.10 8.70
C GLY A 60 -18.46 -26.30 9.85
N ILE A 61 -17.76 -25.24 10.29
CA ILE A 61 -16.86 -25.29 11.45
C ILE A 61 -17.65 -25.37 12.77
N THR A 62 -18.74 -24.63 12.88
CA THR A 62 -19.49 -24.47 14.14
C THR A 62 -20.50 -25.61 14.36
N GLY A 63 -20.84 -26.37 13.31
CA GLY A 63 -21.82 -27.46 13.35
C GLY A 63 -23.23 -26.99 13.70
N ARG A 64 -23.51 -25.69 13.59
CA ARG A 64 -24.78 -25.04 13.90
C ARG A 64 -25.05 -24.00 12.82
N HIS A 65 -26.31 -23.84 12.43
CA HIS A 65 -26.74 -22.79 11.51
C HIS A 65 -26.78 -21.45 12.26
N VAL A 66 -25.62 -20.78 12.34
CA VAL A 66 -25.48 -19.48 12.99
C VAL A 66 -25.69 -18.34 11.99
N LEU A 67 -25.29 -18.54 10.73
CA LEU A 67 -25.49 -17.56 9.66
C LEU A 67 -26.50 -18.06 8.61
N PRO A 68 -27.39 -17.19 8.10
CA PRO A 68 -28.31 -17.52 7.02
C PRO A 68 -27.59 -17.63 5.67
N GLU A 69 -27.76 -18.77 4.99
CA GLU A 69 -27.13 -19.05 3.69
C GLU A 69 -28.00 -18.63 2.49
N THR A 70 -29.22 -18.17 2.74
CA THR A 70 -30.26 -17.99 1.71
C THR A 70 -30.36 -16.57 1.15
N SER A 71 -29.65 -15.60 1.70
CA SER A 71 -29.74 -14.19 1.28
C SER A 71 -28.38 -13.51 1.20
N ASN A 72 -28.08 -12.90 0.04
CA ASN A 72 -26.90 -12.08 -0.16
C ASN A 72 -27.14 -10.65 0.33
N PHE A 73 -26.46 -10.26 1.41
CA PHE A 73 -26.50 -8.89 1.93
C PHE A 73 -25.33 -8.08 1.38
N MET A 74 -25.54 -7.44 0.23
CA MET A 74 -24.57 -6.46 -0.27
C MET A 74 -24.84 -5.11 0.39
N SER A 75 -24.04 -4.77 1.40
CA SER A 75 -24.12 -3.47 2.07
C SER A 75 -23.80 -2.34 1.08
N TYR A 76 -24.63 -1.30 1.05
CA TYR A 76 -24.53 -0.17 0.11
C TYR A 76 -23.20 0.60 0.22
N TRP A 77 -22.45 0.40 1.32
CA TRP A 77 -21.25 1.15 1.68
C TRP A 77 -19.97 0.43 1.22
N ILE A 78 -20.08 -0.81 0.72
CA ILE A 78 -18.94 -1.61 0.23
C ILE A 78 -18.21 -0.94 -0.95
N PRO A 79 -18.90 -0.39 -1.98
CA PRO A 79 -18.22 0.31 -3.06
C PRO A 79 -17.39 1.48 -2.55
N ALA A 80 -17.88 2.22 -1.55
CA ALA A 80 -17.14 3.33 -0.95
C ALA A 80 -15.82 2.87 -0.31
N LEU A 81 -15.81 1.69 0.34
CA LEU A 81 -14.59 1.11 0.92
C LEU A 81 -13.54 0.78 -0.16
N VAL A 82 -13.97 0.25 -1.32
CA VAL A 82 -13.08 0.00 -2.46
C VAL A 82 -12.47 1.30 -2.98
N PHE A 83 -13.28 2.36 -3.13
CA PHE A 83 -12.78 3.67 -3.56
C PHE A 83 -11.80 4.28 -2.56
N VAL A 84 -12.04 4.12 -1.25
CA VAL A 84 -11.08 4.54 -0.21
C VAL A 84 -9.76 3.78 -0.32
N CYS A 85 -9.80 2.47 -0.55
CA CYS A 85 -8.59 1.66 -0.78
C CYS A 85 -7.81 2.13 -2.01
N ILE A 86 -8.50 2.37 -3.13
CA ILE A 86 -7.88 2.88 -4.36
C ILE A 86 -7.28 4.26 -4.10
N ALA A 87 -7.98 5.14 -3.38
CA ALA A 87 -7.49 6.47 -3.02
C ALA A 87 -6.21 6.38 -2.18
N PHE A 88 -6.14 5.48 -1.19
CA PHE A 88 -4.92 5.29 -0.40
C PHE A 88 -3.75 4.72 -1.21
N MET A 89 -3.99 3.79 -2.13
CA MET A 89 -2.95 3.27 -3.04
C MET A 89 -2.49 4.34 -4.04
N TRP A 90 -3.41 5.18 -4.50
CA TRP A 90 -3.12 6.27 -5.43
C TRP A 90 -2.34 7.40 -4.75
N LEU A 91 -2.66 7.73 -3.50
CA LEU A 91 -1.94 8.73 -2.72
C LEU A 91 -0.47 8.33 -2.49
N GLU A 92 -0.20 7.04 -2.34
CA GLU A 92 1.17 6.50 -2.25
C GLU A 92 1.93 6.67 -3.57
N SER A 93 1.30 6.41 -4.72
CA SER A 93 1.97 6.51 -6.01
C SER A 93 2.17 7.94 -6.50
N VAL A 94 1.24 8.85 -6.21
CA VAL A 94 1.29 10.24 -6.67
C VAL A 94 2.06 11.14 -5.71
N LEU A 95 1.79 11.07 -4.41
CA LEU A 95 2.40 11.95 -3.41
C LEU A 95 3.50 11.26 -2.61
N GLY A 96 3.72 9.95 -2.76
CA GLY A 96 4.67 9.22 -1.91
C GLY A 96 4.24 9.16 -0.44
N PHE A 97 2.97 9.45 -0.14
CA PHE A 97 2.41 9.40 1.21
C PHE A 97 1.76 8.04 1.46
N CYS A 98 2.34 7.26 2.37
CA CYS A 98 1.80 5.95 2.77
C CYS A 98 1.13 6.04 4.15
N MET A 99 -0.20 5.91 4.19
CA MET A 99 -1.01 5.89 5.42
C MET A 99 -0.56 4.77 6.39
N GLY A 100 -0.20 3.60 5.86
CA GLY A 100 0.32 2.49 6.68
C GLY A 100 1.61 2.84 7.42
N CYS A 101 2.51 3.59 6.80
CA CYS A 101 3.75 4.03 7.45
C CYS A 101 3.49 5.06 8.56
N LYS A 102 2.50 5.95 8.39
CA LYS A 102 2.09 6.90 9.43
C LYS A 102 1.47 6.23 10.64
N ILE A 103 0.63 5.22 10.40
CA ILE A 103 0.04 4.41 11.47
C ILE A 103 1.12 3.63 12.21
N HIS A 104 2.07 3.03 11.50
CA HIS A 104 3.21 2.35 12.13
C HIS A 104 4.02 3.29 13.02
N TRP A 105 4.35 4.50 12.53
CA TRP A 105 5.01 5.52 13.34
C TRP A 105 4.20 5.93 14.58
N PHE A 106 2.88 6.05 14.42
CA PHE A 106 1.97 6.34 15.53
C PHE A 106 1.95 5.20 16.58
N LEU A 107 1.95 3.94 16.14
CA LEU A 107 2.02 2.78 17.04
C LEU A 107 3.38 2.68 17.76
N VAL A 108 4.46 3.06 17.09
CA VAL A 108 5.79 3.19 17.73
C VAL A 108 5.78 4.29 18.79
N LYS A 109 5.12 5.42 18.51
CA LYS A 109 4.97 6.52 19.47
C LYS A 109 4.15 6.12 20.71
N ILE A 110 3.18 5.21 20.56
CA ILE A 110 2.39 4.64 21.65
C ILE A 110 3.14 3.50 22.38
N GLY A 111 4.30 3.06 21.87
CA GLY A 111 5.14 2.04 22.50
C GLY A 111 4.72 0.59 22.19
N VAL A 112 3.79 0.38 21.26
CA VAL A 112 3.33 -0.97 20.85
C VAL A 112 4.33 -1.66 19.93
N LEU A 113 5.10 -0.88 19.15
CA LEU A 113 6.10 -1.37 18.21
C LEU A 113 7.46 -0.74 18.51
N LYS A 114 8.54 -1.55 18.47
CA LYS A 114 9.90 -1.12 18.87
C LYS A 114 10.71 -0.47 17.74
N GLU A 115 10.36 -0.70 16.47
CA GLU A 115 11.17 -0.23 15.33
C GLU A 115 10.59 1.07 14.74
N ALA A 116 11.22 2.20 15.03
CA ALA A 116 10.91 3.46 14.34
C ALA A 116 11.48 3.43 12.91
N CYS A 117 10.66 3.76 11.91
CA CYS A 117 11.14 3.99 10.55
C CYS A 117 11.07 5.48 10.22
N GLU A 118 12.23 6.15 10.24
CA GLU A 118 12.38 7.56 9.85
C GLU A 118 12.42 7.75 8.32
N ALA A 119 12.57 6.67 7.53
CA ALA A 119 12.76 6.73 6.07
C ALA A 119 11.46 6.71 5.26
N CYS A 120 10.33 6.37 5.88
CA CYS A 120 9.03 6.23 5.20
C CYS A 120 8.15 7.48 5.28
N ASN A 121 8.64 8.56 5.88
CA ASN A 121 7.97 9.84 5.87
C ASN A 121 8.97 10.88 5.37
N ASN A 122 8.92 11.29 4.11
CA ASN A 122 9.63 12.49 3.65
C ASN A 122 9.07 12.98 2.33
N LEU A 123 8.03 13.82 2.38
CA LEU A 123 7.92 14.86 1.37
C LEU A 123 9.01 15.89 1.69
N ASP A 124 10.16 15.71 1.06
CA ASP A 124 11.26 16.66 1.12
C ASP A 124 10.95 17.77 0.10
N TRP A 125 10.13 18.72 0.53
CA TRP A 125 9.69 19.86 -0.28
C TRP A 125 10.88 20.65 -0.82
N ASP A 126 12.02 20.62 -0.13
CA ASP A 126 13.25 21.29 -0.54
C ASP A 126 13.92 20.57 -1.72
N ALA A 127 13.94 19.24 -1.72
CA ALA A 127 14.45 18.45 -2.85
C ALA A 127 13.57 18.60 -4.11
N ILE A 128 12.25 18.69 -3.93
CA ILE A 128 11.30 18.93 -5.03
C ILE A 128 11.46 20.36 -5.57
N ALA A 129 11.56 21.36 -4.68
CA ALA A 129 11.76 22.76 -5.06
C ALA A 129 13.08 22.97 -5.81
N LYS A 130 14.18 22.35 -5.38
CA LYS A 130 15.48 22.39 -6.07
C LYS A 130 15.40 21.81 -7.49
N ARG A 131 14.72 20.67 -7.66
CA ARG A 131 14.53 20.06 -9.00
C ARG A 131 13.66 20.93 -9.91
N GLN A 132 12.64 21.60 -9.37
CA GLN A 132 11.81 22.52 -10.15
C GLN A 132 12.56 23.80 -10.53
N GLN A 133 13.38 24.34 -9.62
CA GLN A 133 14.24 25.49 -9.91
C GLN A 133 15.27 25.16 -11.00
N ALA A 134 15.87 23.98 -10.95
CA ALA A 134 16.79 23.51 -12.00
C ALA A 134 16.10 23.22 -13.35
N ARG A 135 14.77 23.04 -13.37
CA ARG A 135 13.98 22.76 -14.57
C ARG A 135 13.33 24.01 -15.18
N LYS A 136 13.33 25.15 -14.47
CA LYS A 136 12.88 26.43 -15.03
C LYS A 136 13.90 26.85 -16.11
N PRO A 137 13.47 27.18 -17.34
CA PRO A 137 14.37 27.71 -18.35
C PRO A 137 15.07 28.93 -17.78
N THR A 138 16.39 28.98 -17.91
CA THR A 138 17.15 30.12 -17.40
C THR A 138 16.78 31.34 -18.25
N ALA A 139 16.89 32.55 -17.69
CA ALA A 139 16.50 33.77 -18.40
C ALA A 139 17.23 33.97 -19.75
N LYS A 140 18.38 33.31 -19.95
CA LYS A 140 19.10 33.23 -21.22
C LYS A 140 18.37 32.37 -22.26
N ASP A 141 17.84 31.21 -21.86
CA ASP A 141 17.11 30.29 -22.75
C ASP A 141 15.81 30.91 -23.28
N VAL A 142 15.20 31.82 -22.52
CA VAL A 142 14.00 32.58 -22.93
C VAL A 142 14.35 33.76 -23.85
N ALA A 143 15.56 34.30 -23.74
CA ALA A 143 16.04 35.40 -24.58
C ALA A 143 16.45 34.93 -25.99
N ASP A 144 16.96 33.70 -26.14
CA ASP A 144 17.33 33.12 -27.44
C ASP A 144 16.11 32.68 -28.29
N ILE A 145 14.90 32.65 -27.72
CA ILE A 145 13.64 32.30 -28.42
C ILE A 145 12.95 33.54 -29.05
N LYS A 146 13.39 34.75 -28.69
CA LYS A 146 12.76 36.02 -29.12
C LYS A 146 13.62 36.78 -30.12
#